data_AF-A0A7K2MAD5-F1
#
_entry.id   AF-A0A7K2MAD5-F1
#
_cell.length_a   1.000
_cell.length_b   1.000
_cell.length_c   1.000
_cell.angle_alpha   90.00
_cell.angle_beta   90.00
_cell.angle_gamma   90.00
#
_symmetry.space_group_name_H-M   'P 1'
#
loop_
_entity.id
_entity.type
_entity.pdbx_description
1 polymer ?
#
loop_
_entity_poly.entity_id
_entity_poly.type
_entity_poly.pdbx_seq_one_letter_code
_entity_poly.pdbx_strand_id
1 'polypeptide(L)' 'MERWDRVGRTAAYGAAFALTPYVCVKASWVVGSLLGVVPVGAGFSTAGWVLLNTVTIGMAGAG' A
#
# COMPACT_ATOMS: atom_id res chain seq x y z
N MET A 1 -11.63 25.45 -16.21
CA MET A 1 -11.67 24.02 -15.86
C MET A 1 -12.56 23.35 -16.85
N GLU A 2 -11.97 22.75 -17.87
CA GLU A 2 -12.72 22.01 -18.88
C GLU A 2 -13.37 20.78 -18.22
N ARG A 3 -14.48 20.29 -18.79
CA ARG A 3 -15.22 19.14 -18.24
C ARG A 3 -14.31 17.92 -18.04
N TRP A 4 -13.30 17.77 -18.89
CA TRP A 4 -12.28 16.73 -18.83
C TRP A 4 -11.35 16.84 -17.61
N ASP A 5 -10.99 18.06 -17.18
CA ASP A 5 -10.19 18.26 -15.95
C ASP A 5 -10.93 17.78 -14.71
N ARG A 6 -12.24 18.03 -14.65
CA ARG A 6 -13.08 17.63 -13.51
C ARG A 6 -13.19 16.11 -13.43
N VAL A 7 -13.43 15.45 -14.57
CA VAL A 7 -13.51 13.99 -14.66
C VAL A 7 -12.17 13.34 -14.31
N GLY A 8 -11.06 13.87 -14.85
CA GLY A 8 -9.72 13.39 -14.55
C GLY A 8 -9.38 13.50 -13.06
N ARG A 9 -9.74 14.62 -12.43
CA ARG A 9 -9.53 14.81 -10.99
C ARG A 9 -10.37 13.85 -10.14
N THR A 10 -11.64 13.64 -10.47
CA THR A 10 -12.47 12.67 -9.75
C THR A 10 -11.95 11.24 -9.92
N ALA A 11 -11.45 10.89 -11.10
CA ALA A 11 -10.83 9.59 -11.36
C ALA A 11 -9.55 9.42 -10.54
N ALA A 12 -8.69 10.45 -10.45
CA ALA A 12 -7.48 10.42 -9.65
C ALA A 12 -7.77 10.22 -8.15
N TYR A 13 -8.73 10.96 -7.60
CA TYR A 13 -9.14 10.75 -6.20
C TYR A 13 -9.78 9.37 -5.98
N GLY A 14 -10.57 8.87 -6.94
CA GLY A 14 -11.12 7.53 -6.88
C GLY A 14 -10.04 6.44 -6.86
N ALA A 15 -9.01 6.58 -7.70
CA ALA A 15 -7.87 5.67 -7.73
C ALA A 15 -7.09 5.69 -6.41
N ALA A 16 -6.82 6.88 -5.85
CA ALA A 16 -6.16 7.00 -4.55
C ALA A 16 -6.99 6.37 -3.41
N PHE A 17 -8.31 6.56 -3.42
CA PHE A 17 -9.20 5.95 -2.45
C PHE A 17 -9.21 4.41 -2.57
N ALA A 18 -9.21 3.87 -3.79
CA ALA A 18 -9.17 2.43 -4.02
C ALA A 18 -7.84 1.78 -3.55
N LEU A 19 -6.73 2.51 -3.59
CA LEU A 19 -5.42 2.06 -3.08
C LEU A 19 -5.29 2.17 -1.56
N THR A 20 -6.12 2.98 -0.90
CA THR A 20 -6.07 3.19 0.56
C THR A 20 -6.17 1.88 1.37
N PRO A 21 -7.18 1.00 1.17
CA PRO A 21 -7.27 -0.24 1.93
C PRO A 21 -6.06 -1.16 1.69
N TYR A 22 -5.53 -1.17 0.46
CA TYR A 22 -4.35 -1.95 0.11
C TYR A 22 -3.11 -1.52 0.92
N VAL A 23 -2.86 -0.21 0.98
CA VAL A 23 -1.76 0.37 1.77
C VAL A 23 -1.94 0.10 3.26
N CYS A 24 -3.17 0.22 3.78
CA CYS A 24 -3.45 -0.07 5.20
C CYS A 24 -3.11 -1.51 5.58
N VAL A 25 -3.48 -2.50 4.74
CA VAL A 25 -3.17 -3.91 4.99
C VAL A 25 -1.65 -4.13 4.98
N LYS A 26 -0.96 -3.60 3.97
CA LYS A 26 0.50 -3.70 3.84
C LYS A 26 1.23 -3.10 5.04
N ALA A 27 0.80 -1.91 5.49
CA ALA A 27 1.37 -1.26 6.66
C ALA A 27 1.12 -2.08 7.94
N SER A 28 -0.08 -2.62 8.10
CA SER A 28 -0.43 -3.51 9.22
C SER A 28 0.44 -4.77 9.23
N TRP A 29 0.77 -5.32 8.07
CA TRP A 29 1.66 -6.48 7.96
C TRP A 29 3.10 -6.17 8.34
N VAL A 30 3.60 -4.98 7.97
CA VAL A 30 4.93 -4.52 8.41
C VAL A 30 4.96 -4.38 9.93
N VAL A 31 4.04 -3.60 10.51
CA VAL A 31 3.97 -3.38 11.97
C VAL A 31 3.76 -4.69 12.71
N GLY A 32 2.82 -5.52 12.26
CA GLY A 32 2.51 -6.81 12.88
C GLY A 32 3.69 -7.79 12.85
N SER A 33 4.45 -7.82 11.75
CA SER A 33 5.64 -8.67 11.65
C SER A 33 6.80 -8.18 12.52
N LEU A 34 6.96 -6.86 12.67
CA LEU A 34 7.99 -6.26 13.52
C LEU A 34 7.70 -6.45 15.01
N LEU A 35 6.43 -6.40 15.39
CA LEU A 35 5.96 -6.67 16.75
C LEU A 35 5.85 -8.18 17.07
N GLY A 36 6.06 -9.05 16.08
CA GLY A 36 5.94 -10.50 16.24
C GLY A 36 4.51 -11.01 16.47
N VAL A 37 3.49 -10.20 16.16
CA VAL A 37 2.07 -10.53 16.37
C VAL A 37 1.38 -11.08 15.12
N VAL A 38 2.02 -10.98 13.95
CA VAL A 38 1.55 -11.54 12.67
C VAL A 38 2.62 -12.47 12.10
N PRO A 39 2.27 -13.68 11.62
CA PRO A 39 3.23 -14.57 10.99
C PRO A 39 3.76 -13.99 9.69
N VAL A 40 5.07 -14.15 9.47
CA VAL A 40 5.71 -13.89 8.17
C VAL A 40 5.36 -15.03 7.21
N GLY A 41 5.10 -14.71 5.94
CA GLY A 41 4.75 -15.72 4.94
C GLY A 41 5.86 -16.74 4.72
N ALA A 42 5.48 -17.97 4.38
CA ALA A 42 6.42 -19.06 4.15
C ALA A 42 7.47 -18.69 3.09
N GLY A 43 8.74 -18.95 3.41
CA GLY A 43 9.87 -18.64 2.52
C GLY A 43 10.47 -17.24 2.67
N PHE A 44 9.93 -16.38 3.53
CA PHE A 44 10.51 -15.06 3.83
C PHE A 44 11.21 -15.01 5.18
N SER A 45 12.33 -14.30 5.24
CA SER A 45 12.82 -13.73 6.51
C SER A 45 11.99 -12.51 6.89
N THR A 46 11.96 -12.14 8.18
CA THR A 46 11.27 -10.90 8.63
C THR A 46 11.75 -9.68 7.87
N ALA A 47 13.06 -9.57 7.62
CA ALA A 47 13.63 -8.48 6.84
C ALA A 47 13.15 -8.47 5.38
N GLY A 48 13.13 -9.64 4.72
CA GLY A 48 12.62 -9.76 3.35
C GLY A 48 11.13 -9.43 3.24
N TRP A 49 10.35 -9.84 4.24
CA TRP A 49 8.93 -9.54 4.34
C TRP A 49 8.64 -8.05 4.51
N VAL A 50 9.36 -7.40 5.43
CA VAL A 50 9.25 -5.96 5.67
C VAL A 50 9.66 -5.18 4.42
N LEU A 51 10.77 -5.55 3.77
CA LEU A 51 11.24 -4.91 2.56
C LEU A 51 10.21 -5.00 1.43
N LEU A 52 9.68 -6.19 1.15
CA LEU A 52 8.67 -6.41 0.13
C LEU A 52 7.44 -5.51 0.35
N ASN A 53 6.89 -5.53 1.56
CA ASN A 53 5.68 -4.76 1.87
C ASN A 53 5.96 -3.25 1.85
N THR A 54 7.13 -2.80 2.32
CA THR A 54 7.54 -1.39 2.30
C THR A 54 7.72 -0.86 0.87
N VAL A 55 8.41 -1.60 0.00
CA VAL A 55 8.57 -1.22 -1.42
C VAL A 55 7.20 -1.12 -2.09
N THR A 56 6.30 -2.05 -1.78
CA THR A 56 4.95 -2.06 -2.33
C THR A 56 4.11 -0.86 -1.88
N ILE A 57 4.23 -0.44 -0.62
CA ILE A 57 3.62 0.79 -0.12
C ILE A 57 4.19 2.00 -0.86
N GLY A 58 5.51 2.04 -1.05
CA GLY A 58 6.19 3.10 -1.79
C GLY A 58 5.67 3.23 -3.24
N MET A 59 5.52 2.10 -3.94
CA MET A 59 4.93 2.09 -5.29
C MET A 59 3.48 2.58 -5.30
N ALA A 60 2.67 2.18 -4.32
CA ALA A 60 1.29 2.63 -4.21
C ALA A 60 1.17 4.13 -3.89
N GLY A 61 2.15 4.71 -3.18
CA GLY A 61 2.19 6.13 -2.86
C GLY A 61 2.80 7.02 -3.96
N ALA A 62 3.57 6.44 -4.88
CA ALA A 62 4.18 7.16 -6.01
C ALA A 62 3.30 7.21 -7.27
N GLY A 63 2.13 6.55 -7.24
CA GLY A 63 1.13 6.55 -8.32
C GLY A 63 0.45 7.89 -8.55
#